data_AF-A0A1Z5TLM1-F1
#
_entry.id   AF-A0A1Z5TLM1-F1
#
_cell.length_a   1.000
_cell.length_b   1.000
_cell.length_c   1.000
_cell.angle_alpha   90.00
_cell.angle_beta   90.00
_cell.angle_gamma   90.00
#
_symmetry.space_group_name_H-M   'P 1'
#
loop_
_entity.id
_entity.type
_entity.pdbx_description
1 polymer ?
#
loop_
_entity_poly.entity_id
_entity_poly.type
_entity_poly.pdbx_seq_one_letter_code
_entity_poly.pdbx_strand_id
1 'polypeptide(L)'
;MSDSDLAPAGSSSYSSSTLHVGDGTWDNGRDTFLLPNLVGLNFETMRYNGMGNRFANLPGYYKLILGHGVLAAIVFLAVVPAAIFMAKFYRGDPRTAVKVHVYLQILTVFLLTVVFVLGYFAVGPERSLTNPHHGIGVAVYVLVLAQFLFGWLMSRLEKKRKDPMALTRIPKKVWVHKLLGRSIALLGIVQIALGLTLYGSPKSLFILFAIAGAFLVFGYLALDRRYYEERRVEWGVDGQNEFYSDYNSSYLSGTQTDFTQDRRQRQGRPPSQEREGGGWGKKILAGAGALGAPRNGS
;
A
#
# COMPACT_ATOMS: atom_id res chain seq x y z
N MET A 1 1.31 28.37 -50.22
CA MET A 1 2.77 28.29 -50.24
C MET A 1 3.22 28.09 -48.81
N SER A 2 4.03 27.07 -48.56
CA SER A 2 4.44 26.62 -47.22
C SER A 2 5.69 27.37 -46.80
N ASP A 3 5.52 28.46 -46.05
CA ASP A 3 6.65 29.11 -45.38
C ASP A 3 6.90 28.36 -44.07
N SER A 4 7.84 27.43 -44.11
CA SER A 4 8.34 26.79 -42.89
C SER A 4 9.11 27.84 -42.09
N ASP A 5 8.56 28.30 -40.96
CA ASP A 5 9.21 29.16 -39.95
C ASP A 5 10.44 28.50 -39.25
N LEU A 6 11.00 27.46 -39.85
CA LEU A 6 12.16 26.72 -39.35
C LEU A 6 13.43 27.30 -39.97
N ALA A 7 14.43 27.54 -39.14
CA ALA A 7 15.72 28.04 -39.59
C ALA A 7 16.47 26.98 -40.42
N PRO A 8 17.12 27.36 -41.53
CA PRO A 8 18.10 26.51 -42.21
C PRO A 8 19.18 25.99 -41.24
N ALA A 9 19.71 24.81 -41.53
CA ALA A 9 20.79 24.24 -40.71
C ALA A 9 22.00 25.21 -40.64
N GLY A 10 22.34 25.64 -39.42
CA GLY A 10 23.46 26.55 -39.16
C GLY A 10 23.17 28.05 -39.29
N SER A 11 21.95 28.49 -39.62
CA SER A 11 21.63 29.91 -39.78
C SER A 11 21.25 30.65 -38.49
N SER A 12 20.98 29.93 -37.41
CA SER A 12 20.60 30.50 -36.12
C SER A 12 21.73 30.36 -35.10
N SER A 13 22.13 31.47 -34.48
CA SER A 13 23.01 31.48 -33.31
C SER A 13 22.20 31.65 -32.04
N TYR A 14 22.26 30.69 -31.14
CA TYR A 14 21.65 30.75 -29.81
C TYR A 14 22.74 30.75 -28.75
N SER A 15 22.72 31.72 -27.85
CA SER A 15 23.67 31.82 -26.74
C SER A 15 23.04 31.23 -25.48
N SER A 16 23.31 29.95 -25.20
CA SER A 16 23.01 29.32 -23.92
C SER A 16 24.23 28.55 -23.44
N SER A 17 24.43 28.54 -22.12
CA SER A 17 25.46 27.75 -21.47
C SER A 17 25.08 26.28 -21.27
N THR A 18 23.84 25.88 -21.61
CA THR A 18 23.34 24.51 -21.34
C THR A 18 22.62 23.85 -22.53
N LEU A 19 22.22 24.60 -23.57
CA LEU A 19 21.60 24.07 -24.79
C LEU A 19 22.39 24.52 -26.01
N HIS A 20 22.64 23.61 -26.94
CA HIS A 20 23.42 23.86 -28.15
C HIS A 20 22.57 23.70 -29.42
N VAL A 21 22.94 24.43 -30.47
CA VAL A 21 22.38 24.24 -31.81
C VAL A 21 22.75 22.82 -32.28
N GLY A 22 21.75 21.92 -32.32
CA GLY A 22 21.93 20.48 -32.53
C GLY A 22 21.16 19.60 -31.53
N ASP A 23 20.86 20.12 -30.34
CA ASP A 23 20.02 19.42 -29.34
C ASP A 23 18.54 19.32 -29.78
N GLY A 24 18.14 20.16 -30.73
CA GLY A 24 16.82 20.20 -31.33
C GLY A 24 16.79 21.12 -32.56
N THR A 25 15.63 21.18 -33.22
CA THR A 25 15.40 22.13 -34.31
C THR A 25 14.95 23.46 -33.72
N TRP A 26 15.59 24.56 -34.10
CA TRP A 26 15.16 25.89 -33.68
C TRP A 26 13.84 26.29 -34.38
N ASP A 27 12.83 26.66 -33.59
CA ASP A 27 11.52 27.16 -34.05
C ASP A 27 11.47 28.67 -33.84
N ASN A 28 11.61 29.44 -34.93
CA ASN A 28 11.65 30.91 -34.86
C ASN A 28 10.31 31.49 -34.43
N GLY A 29 9.19 30.87 -34.83
CA GLY A 29 7.85 31.37 -34.51
C GLY A 29 7.52 31.28 -33.01
N ARG A 30 8.19 30.37 -32.29
CA ARG A 30 7.98 30.15 -30.85
C ARG A 30 9.18 30.51 -29.98
N ASP A 31 10.26 30.98 -30.57
CA ASP A 31 11.52 31.35 -29.90
C ASP A 31 12.03 30.21 -28.98
N THR A 32 12.02 28.96 -29.48
CA THR A 32 12.37 27.78 -28.66
C THR A 32 12.91 26.61 -29.48
N PHE A 33 13.53 25.65 -28.79
CA PHE A 33 13.98 24.39 -29.41
C PHE A 33 12.85 23.36 -29.45
N LEU A 34 12.58 22.83 -30.65
CA LEU A 34 11.84 21.61 -30.85
C LEU A 34 12.78 20.41 -30.67
N LEU A 35 12.72 19.77 -29.50
CA LEU A 35 13.51 18.59 -29.20
C LEU A 35 12.98 17.35 -29.95
N PRO A 36 13.83 16.35 -30.23
CA PRO A 36 13.38 15.07 -30.79
C PRO A 36 12.31 14.40 -29.92
N ASN A 37 11.47 13.58 -30.55
CA ASN A 37 10.40 12.87 -29.86
C ASN A 37 10.94 12.05 -28.67
N LEU A 38 10.26 12.15 -27.53
CA LEU A 38 10.62 11.49 -26.26
C LEU A 38 11.97 11.93 -25.66
N VAL A 39 12.58 12.99 -26.18
CA VAL A 39 13.78 13.61 -25.59
C VAL A 39 13.36 14.86 -24.82
N GLY A 40 13.48 14.80 -23.49
CA GLY A 40 13.31 15.97 -22.63
C GLY A 40 14.57 16.85 -22.59
N LEU A 41 14.52 17.93 -21.83
CA LEU A 41 15.70 18.76 -21.54
C LEU A 41 16.85 17.87 -21.03
N ASN A 42 18.09 18.18 -21.46
CA ASN A 42 19.25 17.54 -20.86
C ASN A 42 19.32 17.86 -19.35
N PHE A 43 20.08 17.07 -18.60
CA PHE A 43 20.13 17.20 -17.14
C PHE A 43 20.62 18.58 -16.67
N GLU A 44 21.55 19.20 -17.38
CA GLU A 44 22.08 20.52 -16.99
C GLU A 44 21.02 21.60 -17.19
N THR A 45 20.35 21.59 -18.34
CA THR A 45 19.25 22.51 -18.63
C THR A 45 18.05 22.32 -17.71
N MET A 46 17.68 21.07 -17.40
CA MET A 46 16.60 20.76 -16.46
C MET A 46 16.91 21.29 -15.05
N ARG A 47 18.17 21.15 -14.60
CA ARG A 47 18.62 21.72 -13.32
C ARG A 47 18.63 23.25 -13.33
N TYR A 48 19.15 23.85 -14.40
CA TYR A 48 19.20 25.30 -14.56
C TYR A 48 17.79 25.93 -14.56
N ASN A 49 16.83 25.27 -15.21
CA ASN A 49 15.44 25.74 -15.27
C ASN A 49 14.58 25.34 -14.07
N GLY A 50 15.09 24.48 -13.19
CA GLY A 50 14.37 23.97 -12.03
C GLY A 50 14.08 25.04 -10.96
N MET A 51 13.06 24.78 -10.15
CA MET A 51 12.66 25.68 -9.07
C MET A 51 13.77 25.91 -8.04
N GLY A 52 14.67 24.93 -7.85
CA GLY A 52 15.86 25.06 -7.01
C GLY A 52 16.77 26.20 -7.44
N ASN A 53 17.00 26.37 -8.74
CA ASN A 53 17.82 27.47 -9.26
C ASN A 53 17.05 28.81 -9.25
N ARG A 54 15.77 28.80 -9.63
CA ARG A 54 14.91 30.00 -9.66
C ARG A 54 14.76 30.67 -8.29
N PHE A 55 14.76 29.88 -7.22
CA PHE A 55 14.60 30.36 -5.84
C PHE A 55 15.86 30.16 -5.00
N ALA A 56 17.04 30.05 -5.63
CA ALA A 56 18.31 29.87 -4.95
C ALA A 56 18.60 30.98 -3.91
N ASN A 57 18.17 32.21 -4.22
CA ASN A 57 18.38 33.39 -3.37
C ASN A 57 17.23 33.64 -2.37
N LEU A 58 16.17 32.82 -2.37
CA LEU A 58 15.04 32.98 -1.46
C LEU A 58 15.40 32.36 -0.09
N PRO A 59 15.48 33.15 1.00
CA PRO A 59 15.87 32.63 2.31
C PRO A 59 14.95 31.50 2.79
N GLY A 60 15.54 30.41 3.27
CA GLY A 60 14.79 29.27 3.83
C GLY A 60 14.16 28.31 2.81
N TYR A 61 14.02 28.70 1.53
CA TYR A 61 13.40 27.87 0.49
C TYR A 61 14.05 26.49 0.38
N TYR A 62 15.39 26.46 0.29
CA TYR A 62 16.14 25.21 0.19
C TYR A 62 15.84 24.25 1.35
N LYS A 63 15.82 24.76 2.59
CA LYS A 63 15.60 23.93 3.78
C LYS A 63 14.19 23.33 3.80
N LEU A 64 13.19 24.12 3.42
CA LEU A 64 11.79 23.67 3.35
C LEU A 64 11.62 22.59 2.28
N ILE A 65 12.13 22.81 1.07
CA ILE A 65 12.02 21.83 -0.02
C ILE A 65 12.85 20.57 0.26
N LEU A 66 14.03 20.71 0.86
CA LEU A 66 14.83 19.56 1.26
C LEU A 66 14.06 18.68 2.26
N GLY A 67 13.47 19.29 3.29
CA GLY A 67 12.62 18.57 4.26
C GLY A 67 11.40 17.93 3.59
N HIS A 68 10.72 18.66 2.71
CA HIS A 68 9.57 18.17 1.93
C HIS A 68 9.96 16.93 1.11
N GLY A 69 11.01 17.03 0.30
CA GLY A 69 11.44 15.96 -0.60
C GLY A 69 11.93 14.72 0.13
N VAL A 70 12.73 14.89 1.20
CA VAL A 70 13.22 13.77 2.02
C VAL A 70 12.07 13.04 2.71
N LEU A 71 11.15 13.77 3.35
CA LEU A 71 10.01 13.16 4.02
C LEU A 71 9.05 12.49 3.02
N ALA A 72 8.80 13.12 1.86
CA ALA A 72 7.98 12.51 0.80
C ALA A 72 8.60 11.19 0.30
N ALA A 73 9.91 11.17 0.10
CA ALA A 73 10.64 9.95 -0.29
C ALA A 73 10.52 8.86 0.79
N ILE A 74 10.72 9.19 2.06
CA ILE A 74 10.54 8.23 3.18
C ILE A 74 9.13 7.67 3.20
N VAL A 75 8.11 8.52 3.04
CA VAL A 75 6.71 8.08 3.06
C VAL A 75 6.42 7.11 1.91
N PHE A 76 6.71 7.50 0.66
CA PHE A 76 6.25 6.74 -0.51
C PHE A 76 7.21 5.63 -0.96
N LEU A 77 8.49 5.68 -0.58
CA LEU A 77 9.45 4.63 -0.90
C LEU A 77 9.70 3.66 0.26
N ALA A 78 9.30 3.99 1.49
CA ALA A 78 9.47 3.11 2.65
C ALA A 78 8.18 2.85 3.42
N VAL A 79 7.58 3.87 4.04
CA VAL A 79 6.46 3.67 5.00
C VAL A 79 5.22 3.07 4.34
N VAL A 80 4.78 3.63 3.21
CA VAL A 80 3.60 3.15 2.47
C VAL A 80 3.85 1.76 1.89
N PRO A 81 4.96 1.49 1.18
CA PRO A 81 5.28 0.12 0.75
C PRO A 81 5.34 -0.88 1.89
N ALA A 82 5.96 -0.53 3.03
CA ALA A 82 6.00 -1.39 4.21
C ALA A 82 4.60 -1.70 4.75
N ALA A 83 3.71 -0.71 4.80
CA ALA A 83 2.32 -0.90 5.22
C ALA A 83 1.56 -1.85 4.28
N ILE A 84 1.80 -1.74 2.97
CA ILE A 84 1.19 -2.63 1.96
C ILE A 84 1.77 -4.04 2.08
N PHE A 85 3.08 -4.17 2.22
CA PHE A 85 3.76 -5.47 2.30
C PHE A 85 3.36 -6.20 3.58
N MET A 86 3.25 -5.49 4.72
CA MET A 86 2.77 -6.05 5.98
C MET A 86 1.34 -6.58 5.83
N ALA A 87 0.44 -5.81 5.23
CA ALA A 87 -0.95 -6.25 5.04
C ALA A 87 -1.10 -7.40 4.03
N LYS A 88 -0.19 -7.51 3.05
CA LYS A 88 -0.29 -8.50 1.97
C LYS A 88 0.48 -9.80 2.24
N PHE A 89 1.68 -9.70 2.78
CA PHE A 89 2.65 -10.79 2.80
C PHE A 89 2.95 -11.33 4.20
N TYR A 90 2.55 -10.64 5.27
CA TYR A 90 2.74 -11.16 6.62
C TYR A 90 1.85 -12.38 6.86
N ARG A 91 2.46 -13.49 7.33
CA ARG A 91 1.80 -14.79 7.56
C ARG A 91 1.72 -15.20 9.04
N GLY A 92 2.17 -14.34 9.94
CA GLY A 92 1.98 -14.55 11.38
C GLY A 92 0.53 -14.28 11.78
N ASP A 93 0.32 -13.79 13.00
CA ASP A 93 -1.00 -13.39 13.47
C ASP A 93 -1.63 -12.28 12.59
N PRO A 94 -2.79 -12.52 11.96
CA PRO A 94 -3.49 -11.53 11.15
C PRO A 94 -3.78 -10.23 11.89
N ARG A 95 -4.05 -10.29 13.21
CA ARG A 95 -4.33 -9.09 14.01
C ARG A 95 -3.09 -8.19 14.09
N THR A 96 -1.92 -8.79 14.19
CA THR A 96 -0.64 -8.09 14.15
C THR A 96 -0.40 -7.42 12.80
N ALA A 97 -0.66 -8.11 11.68
CA ALA A 97 -0.55 -7.53 10.35
C ALA A 97 -1.40 -6.25 10.20
N VAL A 98 -2.67 -6.33 10.64
CA VAL A 98 -3.59 -5.18 10.56
C VAL A 98 -3.16 -4.07 11.51
N LYS A 99 -2.78 -4.40 12.75
CA LYS A 99 -2.34 -3.43 13.75
C LYS A 99 -1.14 -2.64 13.24
N VAL A 100 -0.13 -3.33 12.71
CA VAL A 100 1.05 -2.68 12.12
C VAL A 100 0.67 -1.85 10.89
N HIS A 101 -0.18 -2.38 10.00
CA HIS A 101 -0.68 -1.61 8.85
C HIS A 101 -1.34 -0.30 9.30
N VAL A 102 -2.24 -0.33 10.28
CA VAL A 102 -2.92 0.86 10.79
C VAL A 102 -1.93 1.86 11.41
N TYR A 103 -0.96 1.41 12.21
CA TYR A 103 0.05 2.33 12.76
C TYR A 103 0.92 2.97 11.69
N LEU A 104 1.33 2.20 10.67
CA LEU A 104 2.07 2.75 9.54
C LEU A 104 1.21 3.74 8.72
N GLN A 105 -0.10 3.53 8.62
CA GLN A 105 -1.01 4.49 7.98
C GLN A 105 -1.24 5.75 8.83
N ILE A 106 -1.30 5.63 10.16
CA ILE A 106 -1.32 6.80 11.07
C ILE A 106 -0.03 7.62 10.88
N LEU A 107 1.12 6.95 10.86
CA LEU A 107 2.40 7.58 10.60
C LEU A 107 2.44 8.23 9.21
N THR A 108 1.88 7.56 8.19
CA THR A 108 1.77 8.09 6.83
C THR A 108 0.96 9.38 6.80
N VAL A 109 -0.21 9.41 7.45
CA VAL A 109 -1.06 10.62 7.54
C VAL A 109 -0.28 11.75 8.22
N PHE A 110 0.34 11.49 9.37
CA PHE A 110 1.12 12.49 10.09
C PHE A 110 2.27 13.06 9.23
N LEU A 111 3.10 12.20 8.65
CA LEU A 111 4.24 12.62 7.84
C LEU A 111 3.79 13.34 6.56
N LEU A 112 2.69 12.90 5.92
CA LEU A 112 2.17 13.59 4.74
C LEU A 112 1.58 14.96 5.07
N THR A 113 1.00 15.14 6.24
CA THR A 113 0.61 16.48 6.71
C THR A 113 1.84 17.37 6.80
N VAL A 114 2.96 16.88 7.35
CA VAL A 114 4.22 17.64 7.39
C VAL A 114 4.73 17.93 5.98
N VAL A 115 4.76 16.94 5.08
CA VAL A 115 5.16 17.12 3.67
C VAL A 115 4.31 18.21 2.99
N PHE A 116 2.98 18.15 3.14
CA PHE A 116 2.06 19.13 2.60
C PHE A 116 2.33 20.54 3.14
N VAL A 117 2.49 20.67 4.46
CA VAL A 117 2.77 21.95 5.13
C VAL A 117 4.10 22.54 4.67
N LEU A 118 5.17 21.75 4.59
CA LEU A 118 6.48 22.21 4.09
C LEU A 118 6.39 22.69 2.63
N GLY A 119 5.68 21.95 1.78
CA GLY A 119 5.46 22.34 0.39
C GLY A 119 4.65 23.64 0.28
N TYR A 120 3.58 23.76 1.07
CA TYR A 120 2.75 24.96 1.12
C TYR A 120 3.56 26.20 1.51
N PHE A 121 4.37 26.12 2.56
CA PHE A 121 5.21 27.26 2.99
C PHE A 121 6.36 27.56 2.02
N ALA A 122 6.93 26.56 1.35
CA ALA A 122 7.99 26.79 0.36
C ALA A 122 7.48 27.56 -0.88
N VAL A 123 6.24 27.28 -1.28
CA VAL A 123 5.62 27.88 -2.48
C VAL A 123 4.89 29.19 -2.13
N GLY A 124 4.20 29.25 -1.01
CA GLY A 124 3.37 30.37 -0.60
C GLY A 124 2.05 30.48 -1.39
N PRO A 125 1.10 31.33 -0.95
CA PRO A 125 -0.25 31.41 -1.53
C PRO A 125 -0.26 31.79 -3.01
N GLU A 126 0.56 32.78 -3.40
CA GLU A 126 0.56 33.35 -4.76
C GLU A 126 0.99 32.36 -5.85
N ARG A 127 1.78 31.35 -5.48
CA ARG A 127 2.32 30.33 -6.41
C ARG A 127 1.71 28.95 -6.19
N SER A 128 0.75 28.84 -5.27
CA SER A 128 0.07 27.58 -4.98
C SER A 128 -0.70 27.09 -6.21
N LEU A 129 -0.69 25.78 -6.45
CA LEU A 129 -1.43 25.14 -7.55
C LEU A 129 -1.09 25.62 -8.99
N THR A 130 0.07 26.25 -9.18
CA THR A 130 0.53 26.73 -10.50
C THR A 130 1.14 25.66 -11.40
N ASN A 131 1.39 24.44 -10.90
CA ASN A 131 1.95 23.34 -11.67
C ASN A 131 1.32 21.98 -11.31
N PRO A 132 1.47 20.96 -12.19
CA PRO A 132 0.88 19.64 -11.96
C PRO A 132 1.36 18.93 -10.69
N HIS A 133 2.61 19.16 -10.26
CA HIS A 133 3.14 18.58 -9.03
C HIS A 133 2.37 19.08 -7.80
N HIS A 134 2.04 20.38 -7.75
CA HIS A 134 1.21 20.93 -6.67
C HIS A 134 -0.19 20.32 -6.69
N GLY A 135 -0.87 20.36 -7.84
CA GLY A 135 -2.25 19.89 -7.96
C GLY A 135 -2.40 18.41 -7.62
N ILE A 136 -1.54 17.56 -8.17
CA ILE A 136 -1.57 16.12 -7.87
C ILE A 136 -1.10 15.86 -6.44
N GLY A 137 -0.13 16.61 -5.91
CA GLY A 137 0.30 16.50 -4.51
C GLY A 137 -0.84 16.75 -3.52
N VAL A 138 -1.64 17.79 -3.74
CA VAL A 138 -2.86 18.05 -2.94
C VAL A 138 -3.86 16.91 -3.08
N ALA A 139 -4.10 16.44 -4.31
CA ALA A 139 -5.00 15.32 -4.56
C ALA A 139 -4.55 14.05 -3.82
N VAL A 140 -3.25 13.71 -3.86
CA VAL A 140 -2.68 12.57 -3.13
C VAL A 140 -2.90 12.73 -1.62
N TYR A 141 -2.66 13.92 -1.06
CA TYR A 141 -2.88 14.18 0.37
C TYR A 141 -4.34 13.95 0.77
N VAL A 142 -5.29 14.53 0.03
CA VAL A 142 -6.72 14.36 0.27
C VAL A 142 -7.15 12.89 0.11
N LEU A 143 -6.64 12.20 -0.91
CA LEU A 143 -6.93 10.79 -1.15
C LEU A 143 -6.41 9.89 -0.04
N VAL A 144 -5.24 10.17 0.54
CA VAL A 144 -4.73 9.43 1.71
C VAL A 144 -5.64 9.63 2.93
N LEU A 145 -6.07 10.86 3.21
CA LEU A 145 -7.01 11.13 4.30
C LEU A 145 -8.33 10.38 4.08
N ALA A 146 -8.89 10.46 2.87
CA ALA A 146 -10.11 9.75 2.50
C ALA A 146 -9.94 8.23 2.64
N GLN A 147 -8.81 7.68 2.20
CA GLN A 147 -8.51 6.26 2.30
C GLN A 147 -8.39 5.79 3.76
N PHE A 148 -7.73 6.57 4.61
CA PHE A 148 -7.59 6.28 6.03
C PHE A 148 -8.95 6.28 6.74
N LEU A 149 -9.75 7.33 6.52
CA LEU A 149 -11.10 7.45 7.08
C LEU A 149 -12.04 6.35 6.56
N PHE A 150 -11.96 6.01 5.27
CA PHE A 150 -12.72 4.92 4.68
C PHE A 150 -12.37 3.58 5.32
N GLY A 151 -11.07 3.26 5.45
CA GLY A 151 -10.62 2.03 6.12
C GLY A 151 -11.10 1.95 7.57
N TRP A 152 -11.02 3.05 8.31
CA TRP A 152 -11.49 3.14 9.69
C TRP A 152 -13.01 2.96 9.81
N LEU A 153 -13.80 3.65 8.98
CA LEU A 153 -15.25 3.55 8.98
C LEU A 153 -15.70 2.12 8.65
N MET A 154 -15.10 1.51 7.63
CA MET A 154 -15.44 0.13 7.26
C MET A 154 -15.10 -0.86 8.37
N SER A 155 -13.93 -0.71 9.02
CA SER A 155 -13.58 -1.54 10.19
C SER A 155 -14.61 -1.42 11.32
N ARG A 156 -15.14 -0.22 11.60
CA ARG A 156 -16.19 -0.02 12.62
C ARG A 156 -17.52 -0.66 12.24
N LEU A 157 -17.91 -0.57 10.98
CA LEU A 157 -19.16 -1.15 10.48
C LEU A 157 -19.11 -2.68 10.50
N GLU A 158 -17.96 -3.26 10.18
CA GLU A 158 -17.80 -4.71 10.15
C GLU A 158 -17.76 -5.34 11.53
N LYS A 159 -17.24 -4.66 12.55
CA LYS A 159 -17.35 -5.09 13.96
C LYS A 159 -18.80 -5.30 14.44
N LYS A 160 -19.77 -4.71 13.75
CA LYS A 160 -21.20 -4.80 14.09
C LYS A 160 -21.95 -5.85 13.28
N ARG A 161 -21.28 -6.59 12.38
CA ARG A 161 -21.94 -7.64 11.58
C ARG A 161 -22.26 -8.86 12.44
N LYS A 162 -23.50 -9.33 12.33
CA LYS A 162 -24.03 -10.48 13.08
C LYS A 162 -23.58 -11.83 12.51
N ASP A 163 -23.46 -11.95 11.18
CA ASP A 163 -22.99 -13.16 10.49
C ASP A 163 -21.70 -12.90 9.70
N PRO A 164 -20.57 -12.83 10.41
CA PRO A 164 -19.25 -12.70 9.81
C PRO A 164 -18.93 -13.88 8.86
N MET A 165 -19.17 -15.13 9.26
CA MET A 165 -18.74 -16.31 8.48
C MET A 165 -19.54 -16.57 7.17
N ALA A 166 -20.60 -15.80 6.88
CA ALA A 166 -21.42 -15.99 5.68
C ALA A 166 -20.78 -15.49 4.37
N LEU A 167 -19.61 -14.85 4.42
CA LEU A 167 -18.95 -14.32 3.23
C LEU A 167 -18.11 -15.37 2.50
N THR A 168 -18.65 -15.89 1.40
CA THR A 168 -17.92 -16.72 0.43
C THR A 168 -17.01 -15.91 -0.52
N ARG A 169 -17.08 -14.57 -0.49
CA ARG A 169 -16.31 -13.68 -1.38
C ARG A 169 -15.85 -12.42 -0.66
N ILE A 170 -14.72 -11.87 -1.09
CA ILE A 170 -14.18 -10.58 -0.63
C ILE A 170 -15.27 -9.49 -0.77
N PRO A 171 -15.58 -8.73 0.29
CA PRO A 171 -16.52 -7.61 0.18
C PRO A 171 -16.04 -6.59 -0.85
N LYS A 172 -16.96 -6.07 -1.70
CA LYS A 172 -16.64 -5.02 -2.69
C LYS A 172 -15.90 -3.83 -2.07
N LYS A 173 -16.27 -3.45 -0.84
CA LYS A 173 -15.67 -2.36 -0.06
C LYS A 173 -14.17 -2.56 0.19
N VAL A 174 -13.77 -3.80 0.50
CA VAL A 174 -12.37 -4.19 0.71
C VAL A 174 -11.59 -4.14 -0.59
N TRP A 175 -12.18 -4.64 -1.67
CA TRP A 175 -11.56 -4.57 -2.98
C TRP A 175 -11.31 -3.13 -3.42
N VAL A 176 -12.30 -2.24 -3.22
CA VAL A 176 -12.16 -0.80 -3.48
C VAL A 176 -11.05 -0.19 -2.63
N HIS A 177 -11.00 -0.49 -1.32
CA HIS A 177 -9.92 -0.03 -0.43
C HIS A 177 -8.54 -0.44 -0.96
N LYS A 178 -8.37 -1.72 -1.31
CA LYS A 178 -7.11 -2.27 -1.85
C LYS A 178 -6.71 -1.59 -3.16
N LEU A 179 -7.66 -1.44 -4.11
CA LEU A 179 -7.40 -0.84 -5.41
C LEU A 179 -7.02 0.65 -5.29
N LEU A 180 -7.80 1.40 -4.52
CA LEU A 180 -7.55 2.82 -4.27
C LEU A 180 -6.19 3.02 -3.59
N GLY A 181 -5.84 2.17 -2.62
CA GLY A 181 -4.59 2.29 -1.86
C GLY A 181 -3.35 2.06 -2.73
N ARG A 182 -3.41 1.05 -3.61
CA ARG A 182 -2.35 0.80 -4.60
C ARG A 182 -2.23 1.95 -5.61
N SER A 183 -3.36 2.48 -6.06
CA SER A 183 -3.39 3.61 -7.00
C SER A 183 -2.75 4.86 -6.39
N ILE A 184 -3.07 5.16 -5.13
CA ILE A 184 -2.46 6.27 -4.38
C ILE A 184 -0.96 6.05 -4.19
N ALA A 185 -0.52 4.83 -3.83
CA ALA A 185 0.89 4.53 -3.65
C ALA A 185 1.70 4.74 -4.94
N LEU A 186 1.18 4.27 -6.08
CA LEU A 186 1.80 4.48 -7.39
C LEU A 186 1.84 5.97 -7.76
N LEU A 187 0.73 6.69 -7.55
CA LEU A 187 0.68 8.13 -7.83
C LEU A 187 1.68 8.91 -6.96
N GLY A 188 1.85 8.54 -5.70
CA GLY A 188 2.85 9.11 -4.80
C GLY A 188 4.30 8.85 -5.24
N ILE A 189 4.60 7.65 -5.74
CA ILE A 189 5.92 7.34 -6.33
C ILE A 189 6.17 8.19 -7.57
N VAL A 190 5.18 8.34 -8.46
CA VAL A 190 5.26 9.24 -9.62
C VAL A 190 5.48 10.69 -9.19
N GLN A 191 4.85 11.13 -8.10
CA GLN A 191 5.05 12.48 -7.56
C GLN A 191 6.50 12.76 -7.12
N ILE A 192 7.24 11.74 -6.66
CA ILE A 192 8.67 11.92 -6.36
C ILE A 192 9.44 12.26 -7.64
N ALA A 193 9.23 11.52 -8.74
CA ALA A 193 9.92 11.77 -10.00
C ALA A 193 9.58 13.17 -10.56
N LEU A 194 8.31 13.57 -10.48
CA LEU A 194 7.86 14.92 -10.85
C LEU A 194 8.50 16.00 -9.99
N GLY A 195 8.57 15.79 -8.66
CA GLY A 195 9.20 16.72 -7.72
C GLY A 195 10.70 16.90 -7.96
N LEU A 196 11.43 15.80 -8.19
CA LEU A 196 12.87 15.84 -8.53
C LEU A 196 13.13 16.63 -9.82
N THR A 197 12.27 16.43 -10.84
CA THR A 197 12.37 17.13 -12.13
C THR A 197 12.02 18.61 -11.97
N LEU A 198 10.92 18.93 -11.30
CA LEU A 198 10.48 20.30 -11.07
C LEU A 198 11.51 21.10 -10.27
N TYR A 199 12.12 20.48 -9.26
CA TYR A 199 13.15 21.14 -8.46
C TYR A 199 14.44 21.38 -9.25
N GLY A 200 14.76 20.53 -10.23
CA GLY A 200 16.09 20.54 -10.86
C GLY A 200 17.12 19.77 -10.03
N SER A 201 16.76 18.58 -9.56
CA SER A 201 17.62 17.73 -8.73
C SER A 201 18.84 17.19 -9.50
N PRO A 202 19.97 16.90 -8.82
CA PRO A 202 21.11 16.26 -9.44
C PRO A 202 20.79 14.82 -9.88
N LYS A 203 21.46 14.36 -10.95
CA LYS A 203 21.28 13.01 -11.55
C LYS A 203 21.40 11.87 -10.53
N SER A 204 22.25 12.02 -9.51
CA SER A 204 22.41 11.03 -8.44
C SER A 204 21.10 10.73 -7.70
N LEU A 205 20.23 11.72 -7.46
CA LEU A 205 18.94 11.49 -6.79
C LEU A 205 17.97 10.69 -7.66
N PHE A 206 18.00 10.89 -8.98
CA PHE A 206 17.21 10.08 -9.91
C PHE A 206 17.69 8.63 -9.95
N ILE A 207 19.01 8.42 -9.91
CA ILE A 207 19.60 7.07 -9.82
C ILE A 207 19.17 6.39 -8.52
N LEU A 208 19.25 7.09 -7.38
CA LEU A 208 18.81 6.55 -6.09
C LEU A 208 17.31 6.25 -6.09
N PHE A 209 16.48 7.12 -6.65
CA PHE A 209 15.05 6.89 -6.84
C PHE A 209 14.79 5.63 -7.68
N ALA A 210 15.51 5.46 -8.80
CA ALA A 210 15.37 4.29 -9.67
C ALA A 210 15.80 3.00 -8.97
N ILE A 211 16.91 3.02 -8.22
CA ILE A 211 17.37 1.87 -7.42
C ILE A 211 16.34 1.52 -6.35
N ALA A 212 15.81 2.51 -5.62
CA ALA A 212 14.77 2.29 -4.61
C ALA A 212 13.49 1.73 -5.23
N GLY A 213 13.05 2.27 -6.37
CA GLY A 213 11.90 1.75 -7.11
C GLY A 213 12.11 0.31 -7.60
N ALA A 214 13.29 0.00 -8.14
CA ALA A 214 13.65 -1.35 -8.54
C ALA A 214 13.62 -2.31 -7.35
N PHE A 215 14.18 -1.91 -6.20
CA PHE A 215 14.12 -2.71 -4.98
C PHE A 215 12.68 -3.00 -4.54
N LEU A 216 11.78 -2.01 -4.60
CA LEU A 216 10.36 -2.22 -4.27
C LEU A 216 9.68 -3.19 -5.25
N VAL A 217 9.94 -3.06 -6.55
CA VAL A 217 9.36 -3.93 -7.58
C VAL A 217 9.86 -5.36 -7.42
N PHE A 218 11.18 -5.56 -7.38
CA PHE A 218 11.78 -6.89 -7.23
C PHE A 218 11.43 -7.51 -5.87
N GLY A 219 11.42 -6.72 -4.80
CA GLY A 219 10.98 -7.17 -3.47
C GLY A 219 9.52 -7.62 -3.49
N TYR A 220 8.63 -6.85 -4.12
CA TYR A 220 7.23 -7.24 -4.27
C TYR A 220 7.09 -8.55 -5.06
N LEU A 221 7.79 -8.68 -6.20
CA LEU A 221 7.72 -9.88 -7.04
C LEU A 221 8.32 -11.10 -6.34
N ALA A 222 9.44 -10.95 -5.63
CA ALA A 222 10.06 -12.04 -4.88
C ALA A 222 9.16 -12.55 -3.75
N LEU A 223 8.55 -11.64 -2.98
CA LEU A 223 7.59 -12.01 -1.95
C LEU A 223 6.35 -12.65 -2.57
N ASP A 224 5.80 -12.07 -3.64
CA ASP A 224 4.63 -12.62 -4.32
C ASP A 224 4.90 -14.03 -4.87
N ARG A 225 6.05 -14.25 -5.51
CA ARG A 225 6.50 -15.56 -6.00
C ARG A 225 6.62 -16.57 -4.86
N ARG A 226 7.35 -16.23 -3.80
CA ARG A 226 7.55 -17.10 -2.64
C ARG A 226 6.22 -17.53 -2.01
N TYR A 227 5.34 -16.56 -1.77
CA TYR A 227 4.04 -16.83 -1.13
C TYR A 227 2.97 -17.35 -2.10
N TYR A 228 3.23 -17.34 -3.41
CA TYR A 228 2.39 -18.03 -4.38
C TYR A 228 2.62 -19.55 -4.31
N GLU A 229 3.87 -20.00 -4.15
CA GLU A 229 4.22 -21.43 -4.03
C GLU A 229 3.70 -22.06 -2.76
N GLU A 230 3.63 -21.29 -1.67
CA GLU A 230 3.13 -21.76 -0.37
C GLU A 230 1.59 -21.86 -0.31
N ARG A 231 0.86 -21.49 -1.37
CA ARG A 231 -0.61 -21.59 -1.40
C ARG A 231 -1.03 -23.06 -1.44
N ARG A 232 -1.60 -23.56 -0.35
CA ARG A 232 -2.30 -24.85 -0.35
C ARG A 232 -3.53 -24.74 -1.26
N VAL A 233 -3.50 -25.45 -2.38
CA VAL A 233 -4.65 -25.60 -3.27
C VAL A 233 -5.61 -26.59 -2.63
N GLU A 234 -6.47 -26.12 -1.73
CA GLU A 234 -7.55 -26.93 -1.18
C GLU A 234 -8.80 -26.71 -2.04
N TRP A 235 -9.11 -27.69 -2.90
CA TRP A 235 -10.35 -27.79 -3.70
C TRP A 235 -10.73 -26.57 -4.57
N GLY A 236 -9.76 -25.98 -5.28
CA GLY A 236 -10.05 -24.95 -6.30
C GLY A 236 -10.63 -23.63 -5.76
N VAL A 237 -10.73 -23.49 -4.44
CA VAL A 237 -10.97 -22.24 -3.75
C VAL A 237 -9.62 -21.80 -3.22
N ASP A 238 -9.15 -20.63 -3.68
CA ASP A 238 -7.88 -20.05 -3.25
C ASP A 238 -7.94 -19.93 -1.71
N GLY A 239 -7.29 -20.85 -0.99
CA GLY A 239 -7.34 -21.02 0.47
C GLY A 239 -6.61 -19.93 1.23
N GLN A 240 -6.65 -18.70 0.71
CA GLN A 240 -6.12 -17.56 1.40
C GLN A 240 -7.04 -17.23 2.57
N ASN A 241 -6.46 -17.24 3.76
CA ASN A 241 -6.86 -16.29 4.79
C ASN A 241 -6.48 -14.88 4.31
N GLU A 242 -7.18 -14.39 3.29
CA GLU A 242 -7.06 -13.02 2.83
C GLU A 242 -7.50 -12.14 3.98
N PHE A 243 -6.60 -11.33 4.55
CA PHE A 243 -6.72 -10.17 5.46
C PHE A 243 -8.10 -9.79 6.10
N TYR A 244 -9.22 -10.00 5.42
CA TYR A 244 -10.60 -9.87 5.92
C TYR A 244 -11.33 -11.18 6.30
N SER A 245 -10.91 -12.38 5.86
CA SER A 245 -11.53 -13.64 6.31
C SER A 245 -11.32 -13.87 7.82
N ASP A 246 -10.19 -13.40 8.36
CA ASP A 246 -9.85 -13.54 9.78
C ASP A 246 -10.33 -12.40 10.68
N TYR A 247 -10.79 -11.27 10.11
CA TYR A 247 -11.60 -10.31 10.87
C TYR A 247 -12.91 -10.94 11.34
N ASN A 248 -13.39 -11.94 10.61
CA ASN A 248 -14.60 -12.71 10.91
C ASN A 248 -14.33 -13.97 11.74
N SER A 249 -13.22 -14.67 11.46
CA SER A 249 -12.90 -15.93 12.13
C SER A 249 -12.39 -15.73 13.57
N SER A 250 -11.58 -14.70 13.81
CA SER A 250 -10.82 -14.61 15.07
C SER A 250 -11.60 -14.04 16.27
N TYR A 251 -12.80 -13.50 16.10
CA TYR A 251 -13.62 -13.06 17.25
C TYR A 251 -14.58 -14.16 17.75
N LEU A 252 -14.69 -15.29 17.04
CA LEU A 252 -15.59 -16.41 17.37
C LEU A 252 -14.86 -17.75 17.55
N SER A 253 -13.60 -17.88 17.12
CA SER A 253 -12.85 -19.13 17.28
C SER A 253 -12.34 -19.31 18.72
N GLY A 254 -13.22 -19.80 19.59
CA GLY A 254 -12.80 -20.90 20.46
C GLY A 254 -12.38 -22.07 19.57
N THR A 255 -11.11 -22.47 19.69
CA THR A 255 -10.54 -23.74 19.19
C THR A 255 -11.07 -24.27 17.83
N GLN A 256 -10.59 -23.67 16.73
CA GLN A 256 -10.70 -24.26 15.38
C GLN A 256 -9.96 -25.62 15.23
N THR A 257 -9.19 -26.05 16.24
CA THR A 257 -8.57 -27.38 16.30
C THR A 257 -9.55 -28.50 16.66
N ASP A 258 -10.66 -28.21 17.36
CA ASP A 258 -11.59 -29.25 17.84
C ASP A 258 -12.53 -29.76 16.73
N PHE A 259 -12.95 -28.89 15.79
CA PHE A 259 -13.90 -29.28 14.74
C PHE A 259 -13.34 -30.22 13.68
N THR A 260 -12.04 -30.14 13.39
CA THR A 260 -11.40 -31.06 12.43
C THR A 260 -11.14 -32.45 13.00
N GLN A 261 -11.03 -32.58 14.32
CA GLN A 261 -10.78 -33.87 14.97
C GLN A 261 -12.07 -34.69 15.07
N ASP A 262 -13.19 -34.04 15.40
CA ASP A 262 -14.49 -34.69 15.57
C ASP A 262 -15.07 -35.22 14.25
N ARG A 263 -14.78 -34.54 13.13
CA ARG A 263 -15.23 -34.97 11.79
C ARG A 263 -14.48 -36.20 11.27
N ARG A 264 -13.20 -36.35 11.61
CA ARG A 264 -12.42 -37.56 11.26
C ARG A 264 -12.86 -38.77 12.08
N GLN A 265 -13.32 -38.57 13.32
CA GLN A 265 -13.80 -39.66 14.16
C GLN A 265 -15.20 -40.17 13.73
N ARG A 266 -16.04 -39.32 13.13
CA ARG A 266 -17.36 -39.70 12.62
C ARG A 266 -17.36 -40.41 11.25
N GLN A 267 -16.29 -40.32 10.47
CA GLN A 267 -16.26 -40.84 9.08
C GLN A 267 -15.64 -42.24 8.92
N GLY A 268 -15.34 -42.94 10.01
CA GLY A 268 -14.64 -44.23 10.00
C GLY A 268 -15.47 -45.48 10.30
N ARG A 269 -16.80 -45.47 10.16
CA ARG A 269 -17.63 -46.66 10.43
C ARG A 269 -18.51 -47.04 9.24
N PRO A 270 -18.23 -48.15 8.52
CA PRO A 270 -19.12 -48.62 7.47
C PRO A 270 -20.40 -49.25 8.07
N PRO A 271 -21.55 -49.20 7.38
CA PRO A 271 -22.79 -49.79 7.85
C PRO A 271 -22.90 -51.26 7.42
N SER A 272 -23.10 -52.18 8.35
CA SER A 272 -23.56 -53.52 8.00
C SER A 272 -24.33 -54.23 9.13
N GLN A 273 -25.60 -54.50 8.79
CA GLN A 273 -26.44 -55.64 9.14
C GLN A 273 -26.98 -55.81 10.57
N GLU A 274 -28.31 -55.70 10.63
CA GLU A 274 -29.18 -56.34 11.62
C GLU A 274 -28.84 -57.82 11.80
N ARG A 275 -28.66 -58.22 13.05
CA ARG A 275 -28.98 -59.57 13.52
C ARG A 275 -29.63 -59.48 14.89
N GLU A 276 -30.82 -60.06 14.99
CA GLU A 276 -31.49 -60.46 16.21
C GLU A 276 -30.58 -61.38 17.05
N GLY A 277 -30.65 -61.27 18.38
CA GLY A 277 -30.11 -62.29 19.29
C GLY A 277 -29.64 -61.79 20.66
N GLY A 278 -30.56 -61.83 21.64
CA GLY A 278 -30.34 -62.43 22.97
C GLY A 278 -29.25 -61.90 23.92
N GLY A 279 -29.70 -61.45 25.10
CA GLY A 279 -29.22 -62.02 26.36
C GLY A 279 -28.13 -61.29 27.14
N TRP A 280 -28.56 -60.75 28.29
CA TRP A 280 -27.88 -60.89 29.59
C TRP A 280 -26.54 -60.15 29.79
N GLY A 281 -26.58 -58.99 30.47
CA GLY A 281 -25.39 -58.44 31.09
C GLY A 281 -25.45 -56.96 31.44
N LYS A 282 -25.67 -56.68 32.73
CA LYS A 282 -25.30 -55.45 33.45
C LYS A 282 -26.25 -54.25 33.33
N LYS A 283 -27.41 -54.40 33.98
CA LYS A 283 -28.00 -53.34 34.81
C LYS A 283 -27.79 -53.70 36.28
N ILE A 284 -26.69 -53.27 36.91
CA ILE A 284 -26.61 -53.20 38.38
C ILE A 284 -25.77 -51.97 38.77
N LEU A 285 -26.27 -51.29 39.81
CA LEU A 285 -25.68 -50.19 40.60
C LEU A 285 -26.15 -48.76 40.27
N ALA A 286 -27.44 -48.55 40.51
CA ALA A 286 -27.95 -47.29 41.02
C ALA A 286 -28.75 -47.59 42.31
N GLY A 287 -28.31 -46.99 43.43
CA GLY A 287 -29.15 -46.63 44.59
C GLY A 287 -29.52 -47.73 45.61
N ALA A 288 -28.92 -47.65 46.81
CA ALA A 288 -29.62 -47.51 48.10
C ALA A 288 -28.67 -47.84 49.26
N GLY A 289 -28.66 -47.01 50.30
CA GLY A 289 -27.91 -47.28 51.53
C GLY A 289 -27.84 -46.07 52.46
N ALA A 290 -28.98 -45.73 53.06
CA ALA A 290 -29.07 -44.75 54.14
C ALA A 290 -28.81 -45.40 55.51
N LEU A 291 -28.45 -44.53 56.48
CA LEU A 291 -28.56 -44.65 57.95
C LEU A 291 -27.44 -45.37 58.74
N GLY A 292 -26.98 -44.68 59.79
CA GLY A 292 -26.59 -45.32 61.06
C GLY A 292 -25.25 -44.87 61.65
N ALA A 293 -25.28 -43.84 62.51
CA ALA A 293 -24.18 -43.49 63.42
C ALA A 293 -24.00 -44.56 64.53
N PRO A 294 -22.86 -44.55 65.22
CA PRO A 294 -22.95 -44.39 66.67
C PRO A 294 -21.95 -43.39 67.27
N ARG A 295 -22.37 -42.91 68.44
CA ARG A 295 -21.73 -41.97 69.36
C ARG A 295 -20.84 -42.72 70.37
N ASN A 296 -19.88 -41.99 70.94
CA ASN A 296 -19.19 -42.13 72.24
C ASN A 296 -17.81 -42.82 72.29
N GLY A 297 -16.88 -42.11 72.96
CA GLY A 297 -15.73 -42.68 73.65
C GLY A 297 -14.62 -41.66 73.93
N SER A 298 -14.70 -41.02 75.12
CA SER A 298 -13.69 -40.22 75.87
C SER A 298 -13.05 -38.99 75.24
#